data_AF-A0ABD0RYI4-F1
#
_entry.id   AF-A0ABD0RYI4-F1
#
_cell.length_a   1.000
_cell.length_b   1.000
_cell.length_c   1.000
_cell.angle_alpha   90.00
_cell.angle_beta   90.00
_cell.angle_gamma   90.00
#
_symmetry.space_group_name_H-M   'P 1'
#
loop_
_entity.id
_entity.type
_entity.pdbx_description
1 polymer ?
#
loop_
_entity_poly.entity_id
_entity_poly.type
_entity_poly.pdbx_seq_one_letter_code
_entity_poly.pdbx_strand_id
1 'polypeptide(L)' 'MISRSEGEIDDSLIGGNASAEVQDEGCESTTVSGVDIVLNHKLQETSYDKKSYTVYIKDYMKA' A
#
# COMPACT_ATOMS: atom_id res chain seq x y z
N MET A 1 -13.52 -1.48 1.20
CA MET A 1 -12.40 -0.96 0.39
C MET A 1 -12.03 0.39 0.96
N ILE A 2 -10.74 0.65 1.12
CA ILE A 2 -10.20 1.95 1.52
C ILE A 2 -9.27 2.46 0.42
N SER A 3 -9.02 3.76 0.39
CA SER A 3 -8.03 4.40 -0.48
C SER A 3 -6.98 5.08 0.39
N ARG A 4 -5.71 5.00 0.00
CA ARG A 4 -4.58 5.67 0.66
C ARG A 4 -3.80 6.42 -0.39
N SER A 5 -3.62 7.72 -0.17
CA SER A 5 -2.80 8.58 -1.01
C SER A 5 -1.49 8.86 -0.29
N GLU A 6 -0.39 8.69 -0.98
CA GLU A 6 0.97 8.98 -0.54
C GLU A 6 1.61 9.95 -1.53
N GLY A 7 2.60 10.74 -1.08
CA GLY A 7 3.33 11.66 -1.96
C GLY A 7 2.69 13.04 -2.14
N GLU A 8 1.45 13.27 -1.67
CA GLU A 8 0.97 14.64 -1.45
C GLU A 8 1.65 15.21 -0.20
N ILE A 9 2.57 16.16 -0.43
CA ILE A 9 3.20 16.94 0.63
C ILE A 9 2.58 18.33 0.57
N ASP A 10 1.92 18.75 1.64
CA ASP A 10 1.43 20.12 1.75
C ASP A 10 2.61 21.06 2.04
N ASP A 11 2.94 21.92 1.08
CA ASP A 11 4.03 22.91 1.17
C ASP A 11 3.95 23.79 2.42
N SER A 12 2.75 24.05 2.92
CA SER A 12 2.55 24.84 4.15
C SER A 12 3.08 24.11 5.40
N LEU A 13 3.13 22.78 5.38
CA LEU A 13 3.67 21.95 6.46
C LEU A 13 5.20 21.88 6.46
N ILE A 14 5.86 22.21 5.34
CA ILE A 14 7.32 22.10 5.18
C ILE A 14 8.04 23.38 5.63
N GLY A 15 7.31 24.42 6.06
CA GLY A 15 7.88 25.65 6.61
C GLY A 15 8.58 26.52 5.57
N GLY A 16 8.18 26.42 4.29
CA GLY A 16 8.70 27.26 3.22
C GLY A 16 8.46 28.75 3.50
N ASN A 17 9.49 29.58 3.32
CA ASN A 17 9.34 31.03 3.44
C ASN A 17 8.46 31.55 2.30
N ALA A 18 7.35 32.22 2.61
CA ALA A 18 6.35 32.69 1.65
C ALA A 18 6.91 33.62 0.54
N SER A 19 8.10 34.20 0.75
CA SER A 19 8.79 35.05 -0.24
C SER A 19 9.78 34.30 -1.13
N ALA A 20 10.02 33.01 -0.91
CA ALA A 20 10.83 32.19 -1.81
C ALA A 20 9.96 31.76 -2.99
N GLU A 21 10.40 32.03 -4.22
CA GLU A 21 9.75 31.53 -5.43
C GLU A 21 9.92 30.00 -5.46
N VAL A 22 8.89 29.29 -5.03
CA VAL A 22 8.90 27.82 -4.96
C VAL A 22 8.93 27.28 -6.38
N GLN A 23 10.01 26.59 -6.72
CA GLN A 23 10.03 25.72 -7.88
C GLN A 23 9.20 24.51 -7.48
N ASP A 24 7.98 24.39 -8.01
CA ASP A 24 7.07 23.26 -7.78
C ASP A 24 7.70 21.99 -8.37
N GLU A 25 8.66 21.41 -7.65
CA GLU A 25 9.11 20.04 -7.85
C GLU A 25 8.13 19.12 -7.11
N GLY A 26 6.86 19.16 -7.53
CA GLY A 26 5.81 18.31 -7.00
C GLY A 26 6.22 16.84 -7.07
N CYS A 27 6.10 16.13 -5.96
CA CYS A 27 6.25 14.68 -5.95
C CYS A 27 5.01 14.04 -6.59
N GLU A 28 5.19 13.00 -7.39
CA GLU A 28 4.05 12.27 -7.95
C GLU A 28 3.21 11.64 -6.83
N SER A 29 2.02 12.18 -6.61
CA SER A 29 1.05 11.58 -5.69
C SER A 29 0.63 10.21 -6.21
N THR A 30 0.73 9.18 -5.37
CA THR A 30 0.29 7.82 -5.71
C THR A 30 -0.86 7.43 -4.80
N THR A 31 -1.92 6.86 -5.38
CA THR A 31 -3.08 6.40 -4.61
C THR A 31 -3.28 4.90 -4.79
N VAL A 32 -3.40 4.18 -3.68
CA VAL A 32 -3.66 2.73 -3.65
C VAL A 32 -4.99 2.45 -2.97
N SER A 33 -5.85 1.67 -3.62
CA SER A 33 -7.14 1.23 -3.07
C SER A 33 -7.14 -0.28 -2.80
N GLY A 34 -7.73 -0.71 -1.70
CA GLY A 34 -7.72 -2.12 -1.30
C GLY A 34 -8.49 -2.44 -0.03
N VAL A 35 -8.45 -3.70 0.39
CA VAL A 35 -8.98 -4.12 1.69
C VAL A 35 -8.02 -3.67 2.78
N ASP A 36 -8.54 -3.06 3.84
CA ASP A 36 -7.71 -2.44 4.89
C ASP A 36 -6.70 -3.42 5.52
N ILE A 37 -7.13 -4.64 5.84
CA ILE A 37 -6.23 -5.67 6.40
C ILE A 37 -5.13 -6.09 5.42
N VAL A 38 -5.42 -6.11 4.11
CA VAL A 38 -4.43 -6.46 3.07
C VAL A 38 -3.38 -5.36 2.98
N LEU A 39 -3.81 -4.09 2.95
CA LEU A 39 -2.92 -2.93 2.86
C LEU A 39 -2.08 -2.75 4.13
N ASN A 40 -2.66 -2.96 5.32
CA ASN A 40 -1.93 -2.83 6.60
C ASN A 40 -0.91 -3.93 6.82
N HIS A 41 -1.25 -5.17 6.47
CA HIS A 41 -0.41 -6.34 6.78
C HIS A 41 0.41 -6.81 5.57
N LYS A 42 0.34 -6.06 4.45
CA LYS A 42 1.04 -6.35 3.20
C LYS A 42 0.75 -7.78 2.69
N LEU A 43 -0.49 -8.24 2.85
CA LEU A 43 -0.89 -9.60 2.48
C LEU A 43 -0.71 -9.80 0.97
N GLN A 44 -0.19 -10.97 0.58
CA GLN A 44 0.04 -11.32 -0.81
C GLN A 44 -0.99 -12.35 -1.26
N GLU A 45 -1.55 -12.16 -2.46
CA GLU A 45 -2.41 -13.16 -3.07
C GLU A 45 -1.59 -14.40 -3.45
N THR A 46 -2.18 -15.57 -3.26
CA THR A 46 -1.59 -16.85 -3.65
C THR A 46 -2.65 -17.69 -4.35
N SER A 47 -2.21 -18.64 -5.15
CA SER A 47 -3.09 -19.49 -5.96
C SER A 47 -2.73 -20.96 -5.81
N TYR A 48 -3.75 -21.81 -5.77
CA TYR A 48 -3.59 -23.26 -5.73
C TYR A 48 -4.57 -23.91 -6.72
N ASP A 49 -4.14 -25.03 -7.31
CA ASP A 49 -5.10 -25.97 -7.90
C ASP A 49 -5.72 -26.86 -6.80
N LYS A 50 -6.78 -27.60 -7.15
CA LYS A 50 -7.50 -28.44 -6.19
C LYS A 50 -6.60 -29.49 -5.50
N LYS A 51 -5.62 -30.04 -6.22
CA LYS A 51 -4.75 -31.11 -5.70
C LYS A 51 -3.71 -30.52 -4.74
N SER A 52 -3.02 -29.47 -5.15
CA SER A 52 -2.03 -28.74 -4.35
C SER A 52 -2.63 -28.13 -3.09
N TYR A 53 -3.83 -27.56 -3.15
CA TYR A 53 -4.53 -27.08 -1.95
C TYR A 53 -4.78 -28.20 -0.94
N THR A 54 -5.23 -29.36 -1.41
CA THR A 54 -5.51 -30.53 -0.54
C THR A 54 -4.23 -31.05 0.13
N VAL A 55 -3.08 -30.99 -0.54
CA VAL A 55 -1.79 -31.35 0.06
C VAL A 55 -1.37 -30.29 1.08
N TYR A 56 -1.42 -29.01 0.71
CA TYR A 56 -1.05 -27.89 1.58
C TYR A 56 -1.81 -27.90 2.90
N ILE A 57 -3.14 -28.04 2.87
CA ILE A 57 -3.95 -28.03 4.10
C ILE A 57 -3.64 -29.23 5.00
N LYS A 58 -3.36 -30.41 4.43
CA LYS A 58 -3.00 -31.59 5.20
C LYS A 58 -1.67 -31.42 5.91
N ASP A 59 -0.70 -30.78 5.28
CA ASP A 59 0.62 -30.57 5.89
C ASP A 59 0.59 -29.44 6.91
N TYR A 60 -0.16 -28.36 6.63
CA TYR A 60 -0.40 -27.29 7.60
C TYR A 60 -1.05 -27.79 8.89
N MET A 61 -2.04 -28.69 8.80
CA MET A 61 -2.72 -29.23 9.99
C MET A 61 -1.87 -30.20 10.83
N LYS A 62 -0.73 -30.68 10.31
CA LYS A 62 0.19 -31.55 11.04
C LYS A 62 1.27 -30.79 11.78
N ALA A 63 1.60 -29.58 11.32
CA ALA A 63 2.59 -28.71 11.92
C ALA A 63 2.05 -28.10 13.22
#